data_AF-A0A066WM41-F1
#
_entry.id   AF-A0A066WM41-F1
#
_cell.length_a   1.000
_cell.length_b   1.000
_cell.length_c   1.000
_cell.angle_alpha   90.00
_cell.angle_beta   90.00
_cell.angle_gamma   90.00
#
_symmetry.space_group_name_H-M   'P 1'
#
loop_
_entity.id
_entity.type
_entity.pdbx_description
1 polymer ?
#
loop_
_entity_poly.entity_id
_entity_poly.type
_entity_poly.pdbx_seq_one_letter_code
_entity_poly.pdbx_strand_id
1 'polypeptide(L)'
;MAQGFKPAKKPAGLPSSSKVTGKARASSSAQGPKRGKRVIAAKKTAAVKDAQAKRKQTASLTSRVEQEMAGRAASGGPLTIMKKAADGAASEAAKKREKEAKKK
;
A
#
# COMPACT_ATOMS: atom_id res chain seq x y z
N MET A 1 14.80 -37.80 -47.64
CA MET A 1 13.37 -37.59 -47.32
C MET A 1 13.26 -37.27 -45.85
N ALA A 2 12.97 -36.02 -45.48
CA ALA A 2 12.96 -35.57 -44.10
C ALA A 2 11.76 -36.16 -43.35
N GLN A 3 12.01 -36.91 -42.28
CA GLN A 3 10.96 -37.34 -41.37
C GLN A 3 10.46 -36.13 -40.56
N GLY A 4 9.23 -35.71 -40.86
CA GLY A 4 8.56 -34.61 -40.18
C GLY A 4 8.18 -34.96 -38.73
N PHE A 5 8.54 -34.07 -37.80
CA PHE A 5 8.02 -34.10 -36.43
C PHE A 5 6.51 -33.87 -36.43
N LYS A 6 5.74 -34.80 -35.85
CA LYS A 6 4.32 -34.59 -35.53
C LYS A 6 4.23 -33.61 -34.34
N PRO A 7 3.48 -32.49 -34.42
CA PRO A 7 3.32 -31.61 -33.26
C PRO A 7 2.46 -32.31 -32.19
N ALA A 8 3.02 -32.45 -30.99
CA ALA A 8 2.30 -32.93 -29.83
C ALA A 8 1.11 -32.02 -29.51
N LYS A 9 -0.06 -32.64 -29.31
CA LYS A 9 -1.30 -31.99 -28.88
C LYS A 9 -1.03 -31.22 -27.58
N LYS A 10 -1.22 -29.90 -27.60
CA LYS A 10 -0.96 -29.02 -26.44
C LYS A 10 -1.79 -29.50 -25.23
N PRO A 11 -1.21 -29.64 -24.02
CA PRO A 11 -2.00 -29.86 -22.82
C PRO A 11 -2.84 -28.61 -22.53
N ALA A 12 -4.11 -28.82 -22.20
CA ALA A 12 -5.01 -27.78 -21.74
C ALA A 12 -4.41 -27.15 -20.47
N GLY A 13 -3.97 -25.88 -20.57
CA GLY A 13 -3.45 -25.18 -19.40
C GLY A 13 -2.47 -24.03 -19.65
N LEU A 14 -2.02 -23.77 -20.88
CA LEU A 14 -1.23 -22.56 -21.14
C LEU A 14 -2.14 -21.40 -21.57
N PRO A 15 -2.28 -20.33 -20.77
CA PRO A 15 -3.00 -19.15 -21.20
C PRO A 15 -2.21 -18.45 -22.31
N SER A 16 -2.88 -18.32 -23.46
CA SER A 16 -2.52 -17.45 -24.58
C SER A 16 -2.28 -16.03 -24.08
N SER A 17 -1.22 -15.39 -24.58
CA SER A 17 -0.87 -14.01 -24.27
C SER A 17 -1.98 -13.06 -24.72
N SER A 18 -2.80 -12.59 -23.79
CA SER A 18 -3.69 -11.45 -24.00
C SER A 18 -3.33 -10.31 -23.04
N LYS A 19 -2.69 -9.30 -23.62
CA LYS A 19 -2.83 -7.87 -23.31
C LYS A 19 -2.76 -7.49 -21.82
N VAL A 20 -1.53 -7.16 -21.39
CA VAL A 20 -1.28 -6.41 -20.16
C VAL A 20 -1.80 -4.98 -20.33
N THR A 21 -2.97 -4.71 -19.78
CA THR A 21 -3.40 -3.36 -19.43
C THR A 21 -3.81 -3.35 -17.96
N GLY A 22 -3.02 -2.65 -17.16
CA GLY A 22 -3.46 -1.83 -16.03
C GLY A 22 -4.43 -2.43 -15.01
N LYS A 23 -3.92 -2.55 -13.78
CA LYS A 23 -4.65 -2.25 -12.53
C LYS A 23 -5.75 -3.24 -12.13
N ALA A 24 -5.34 -4.25 -11.38
CA ALA A 24 -6.01 -4.57 -10.12
C ALA A 24 -4.99 -5.19 -9.18
N ARG A 25 -4.79 -4.60 -7.99
CA ARG A 25 -4.37 -5.38 -6.82
C ARG A 25 -5.50 -6.37 -6.61
N ALA A 26 -5.41 -7.52 -7.26
CA ALA A 26 -6.26 -8.64 -6.98
C ALA A 26 -6.00 -8.99 -5.51
N SER A 27 -6.93 -8.60 -4.64
CA SER A 27 -7.30 -9.43 -3.51
C SER A 27 -7.55 -10.82 -4.11
N SER A 28 -6.51 -11.65 -4.14
CA SER A 28 -6.60 -13.00 -4.64
C SER A 28 -7.63 -13.67 -3.76
N SER A 29 -8.85 -13.79 -4.29
CA SER A 29 -9.87 -14.68 -3.79
C SER A 29 -9.20 -16.02 -3.56
N ALA A 30 -9.48 -16.60 -2.41
CA ALA A 30 -8.84 -17.80 -1.94
C ALA A 30 -9.29 -19.01 -2.79
N GLN A 31 -8.74 -19.16 -3.99
CA GLN A 31 -8.83 -20.40 -4.78
C GLN A 31 -7.61 -21.30 -4.55
N GLY A 32 -6.93 -21.13 -3.40
CA GLY A 32 -5.79 -21.96 -3.01
C GLY A 32 -5.87 -22.32 -1.52
N PRO A 33 -5.19 -23.38 -1.10
CA PRO A 33 -5.15 -23.79 0.31
C PRO A 33 -4.72 -22.62 1.19
N LYS A 34 -5.34 -22.52 2.38
CA LYS A 34 -5.02 -21.48 3.36
C LYS A 34 -3.52 -21.53 3.65
N ARG A 35 -2.83 -20.41 3.43
CA ARG A 35 -1.40 -20.30 3.74
C ARG A 35 -1.20 -20.54 5.24
N GLY A 36 -0.34 -21.48 5.59
CA GLY A 36 0.01 -21.80 6.98
C GLY A 36 0.73 -20.65 7.70
N LYS A 37 0.95 -20.81 9.01
CA LYS A 37 1.67 -19.82 9.83
C LYS A 37 3.07 -19.60 9.26
N ARG A 38 3.44 -18.34 9.02
CA ARG A 38 4.79 -17.98 8.55
C ARG A 38 5.77 -18.07 9.73
N VAL A 39 6.73 -18.99 9.66
CA VAL A 39 7.76 -19.16 10.69
C VAL A 39 8.99 -18.32 10.35
N ILE A 40 9.47 -17.53 11.31
CA ILE A 40 10.76 -16.81 11.20
C ILE A 40 11.85 -17.77 11.65
N ALA A 41 12.85 -18.02 10.81
CA ALA A 41 14.01 -18.80 11.21
C ALA A 41 14.72 -18.13 12.41
N ALA A 42 15.14 -18.91 13.40
CA ALA A 42 15.68 -18.38 14.67
C ALA A 42 16.80 -17.34 14.47
N LYS A 43 17.72 -17.58 13.52
CA LYS A 43 18.84 -16.68 13.17
C LYS A 43 18.42 -15.37 12.49
N LYS A 44 17.17 -15.23 12.05
CA LYS A 44 16.65 -14.03 11.34
C LYS A 44 15.76 -13.16 12.21
N THR A 45 15.54 -13.53 13.48
CA THR A 45 14.64 -12.81 14.39
C THR A 45 15.09 -11.37 14.64
N ALA A 46 16.40 -11.13 14.85
CA ALA A 46 16.97 -9.79 14.99
C ALA A 46 16.75 -8.93 13.74
N ALA A 47 17.11 -9.44 12.56
CA ALA A 47 16.92 -8.74 11.29
C ALA A 47 15.44 -8.39 11.02
N VAL A 48 14.49 -9.24 11.41
CA VAL A 48 13.06 -8.95 11.28
C VAL A 48 12.65 -7.83 12.25
N LYS A 49 13.13 -7.83 13.50
CA LYS A 49 12.86 -6.75 14.47
C LYS A 49 13.40 -5.41 13.97
N ASP A 50 14.62 -5.39 13.44
CA ASP A 50 15.23 -4.16 12.91
C ASP A 50 14.44 -3.63 11.71
N ALA A 51 14.02 -4.52 10.80
CA ALA A 51 13.19 -4.13 9.67
C ALA A 51 11.83 -3.57 10.12
N GLN A 52 11.22 -4.13 11.16
CA GLN A 52 9.98 -3.60 11.73
C GLN A 52 10.19 -2.23 12.36
N ALA A 53 11.27 -2.03 13.11
CA ALA A 53 11.61 -0.74 13.71
C ALA A 53 11.82 0.34 12.63
N LYS A 54 12.60 0.02 11.58
CA LYS A 54 12.81 0.90 10.43
C LYS A 54 11.49 1.30 9.77
N ARG A 55 10.59 0.34 9.52
CA ARG A 55 9.26 0.65 8.95
C ARG A 55 8.45 1.62 9.80
N LYS A 56 8.45 1.44 11.13
CA LYS A 56 7.74 2.33 12.06
C LYS A 56 8.35 3.74 12.04
N GLN A 57 9.68 3.84 12.05
CA GLN A 57 10.39 5.11 12.00
C GLN A 57 10.18 5.83 10.67
N THR A 58 10.27 5.13 9.54
CA THR A 58 10.00 5.73 8.23
C THR A 58 8.56 6.25 8.16
N ALA A 59 7.58 5.46 8.61
CA ALA A 59 6.18 5.89 8.63
C ALA A 59 5.95 7.12 9.52
N SER A 60 6.61 7.19 10.69
CA SER A 60 6.46 8.35 11.57
C SER A 60 7.13 9.60 10.99
N LEU A 61 8.33 9.46 10.41
CA LEU A 61 9.02 10.57 9.75
C LEU A 61 8.22 11.10 8.57
N THR A 62 7.71 10.23 7.70
CA THR A 62 6.87 10.67 6.57
C THR A 62 5.63 11.39 7.08
N SER A 63 4.93 10.84 8.09
CA SER A 63 3.73 11.51 8.64
C SER A 63 4.03 12.89 9.24
N ARG A 64 5.18 13.07 9.90
CA ARG A 64 5.59 14.36 10.47
C ARG A 64 5.88 15.38 9.38
N VAL A 65 6.65 14.97 8.36
CA VAL A 65 6.97 15.83 7.22
C VAL A 65 5.70 16.24 6.48
N GLU A 66 4.76 15.32 6.27
CA GLU A 66 3.46 15.64 5.67
C GLU A 66 2.66 16.65 6.50
N GLN A 67 2.63 16.51 7.83
CA GLN A 67 1.96 17.47 8.71
C GLN A 67 2.61 18.86 8.66
N GLU A 68 3.94 18.93 8.70
CA GLU A 68 4.67 20.20 8.59
C GLU A 68 4.43 20.87 7.24
N MET A 69 4.46 20.10 6.15
CA MET A 69 4.17 20.62 4.81
C MET A 69 2.72 21.10 4.68
N ALA A 70 1.76 20.34 5.23
CA ALA A 70 0.37 20.76 5.26
C ALA A 70 0.19 22.04 6.09
N GLY A 71 0.87 22.18 7.22
CA GLY A 71 0.86 23.40 8.04
C GLY A 71 1.40 24.62 7.26
N ARG A 72 2.54 24.46 6.59
CA ARG A 72 3.12 25.51 5.71
C ARG A 72 2.20 25.85 4.53
N ALA A 73 1.44 24.87 4.04
CA ALA A 73 0.50 25.08 2.95
C ALA A 73 -0.81 25.74 3.38
N ALA A 74 -1.26 25.51 4.62
CA ALA A 74 -2.39 26.22 5.20
C ALA A 74 -2.06 27.69 5.52
N SER A 75 -0.83 27.98 5.94
CA SER A 75 -0.42 29.32 6.40
C SER A 75 -0.28 30.36 5.28
N GLY A 76 -0.70 30.06 4.05
CA GLY A 76 -0.66 31.00 2.91
C GLY A 76 0.74 31.29 2.37
N GLY A 77 1.72 30.45 2.69
CA GLY A 77 3.09 30.55 2.18
C GLY A 77 3.23 30.05 0.72
N PRO A 78 4.45 30.07 0.16
CA PRO A 78 4.71 29.69 -1.24
C PRO A 78 4.43 28.21 -1.53
N LEU A 79 4.36 27.35 -0.51
CA LEU A 79 4.10 25.92 -0.66
C LEU A 79 2.59 25.66 -0.72
N THR A 80 2.03 25.34 -1.89
CA THR A 80 0.57 25.14 -2.05
C THR A 80 0.15 23.70 -2.30
N ILE A 81 1.11 22.78 -2.50
CA ILE A 81 0.87 21.40 -2.95
C ILE A 81 -0.02 20.60 -1.97
N MET A 82 0.07 20.86 -0.66
CA MET A 82 -0.71 20.17 0.37
C MET A 82 -1.91 20.97 0.90
N LYS A 83 -2.28 22.09 0.25
CA LYS A 83 -3.34 23.00 0.74
C LYS A 83 -4.68 22.29 0.95
N LYS A 84 -5.10 21.43 0.01
CA LYS A 84 -6.35 20.64 0.13
C LYS A 84 -6.36 19.71 1.34
N ALA A 85 -5.22 19.09 1.65
CA ALA A 85 -5.11 18.22 2.82
C ALA A 85 -5.15 19.03 4.12
N ALA A 86 -4.55 20.22 4.12
CA ALA A 86 -4.56 21.14 5.25
C ALA A 86 -5.97 21.72 5.51
N ASP A 87 -6.68 22.14 4.47
CA ASP A 87 -8.06 22.63 4.56
C ASP A 87 -9.02 21.53 5.04
N GLY A 88 -8.85 20.30 4.53
CA GLY A 88 -9.60 19.13 4.99
C GLY A 88 -9.36 18.80 6.46
N ALA A 89 -8.11 18.88 6.92
CA ALA A 89 -7.76 18.68 8.33
C ALA A 89 -8.35 19.77 9.24
N ALA A 90 -8.39 21.03 8.79
CA ALA A 90 -9.02 22.12 9.53
C ALA A 90 -10.54 21.92 9.66
N SER A 91 -11.20 21.47 8.59
CA SER A 91 -12.64 21.15 8.60
C SER A 91 -12.97 20.01 9.57
N GLU A 92 -12.19 18.94 9.55
CA GLU A 92 -12.39 17.80 10.47
C GLU A 92 -12.08 18.17 11.93
N ALA A 93 -11.07 19.01 12.18
CA ALA A 93 -10.78 19.54 13.51
C ALA A 93 -11.93 20.41 14.05
N ALA A 94 -12.53 21.25 13.20
CA ALA A 94 -13.69 22.07 13.57
C ALA A 94 -14.92 21.21 13.93
N LYS A 95 -15.25 20.21 13.10
CA LYS A 95 -16.34 19.26 13.39
C LYS A 95 -16.10 18.44 14.65
N LYS A 96 -14.85 18.07 14.94
CA LYS A 96 -14.50 17.32 16.15
C LYS A 96 -14.72 18.18 17.41
N ARG A 97 -14.31 19.45 17.39
CA ARG A 97 -14.56 20.41 18.48
C ARG A 97 -16.04 20.66 18.70
N GLU A 98 -16.83 20.77 17.62
CA GLU A 98 -18.28 20.95 17.72
C GLU A 98 -18.98 19.73 18.35
N LYS A 99 -18.58 18.50 17.98
CA LYS A 99 -19.10 17.27 18.59
C LYS A 99 -18.72 17.13 20.07
N GLU A 100 -17.54 17.58 20.46
CA GLU A 100 -17.07 17.54 21.84
C GLU A 100 -17.79 18.58 22.71
N ALA A 101 -18.11 19.75 22.15
CA ALA A 101 -18.92 20.78 22.80
C ALA A 101 -20.39 20.38 22.99
N LYS A 102 -20.96 19.59 22.07
CA LYS A 102 -22.34 19.05 22.18
C LYS A 102 -22.48 17.84 23.11
N LYS A 103 -21.37 17.26 23.56
CA LYS A 103 -21.33 16.08 24.45
C LYS A 103 -21.13 16.45 25.92
N LYS A 104 -20.81 17.71 26.21
CA LYS A 104 -20.89 18.31 27.55
C LYS A 104 -22.25 18.93 27.76
#